data_AF-A0A076H058-F1
#
_entry.id   AF-A0A076H058-F1
#
_cell.length_a   1.000
_cell.length_b   1.000
_cell.length_c   1.000
_cell.angle_alpha   90.00
_cell.angle_beta   90.00
_cell.angle_gamma   90.00
#
_symmetry.space_group_name_H-M   'P 1'
#
loop_
_entity.id
_entity.type
_entity.pdbx_description
1 polymer ?
#
loop_
_entity_poly.entity_id
_entity_poly.type
_entity_poly.pdbx_seq_one_letter_code
_entity_poly.pdbx_strand_id
1 'polypeptide(L)'
;MDLIAYGVHRSWILFPPFSSRLWSVVVASAAALRANDPDLFKRWLIAGVQDLGKPAVEELLWDWHAPFLSEAENDRLIAWHLGVSL
;
A
#
# COMPACT_ATOMS: atom_id res chain seq x y z
N MET A 1 -2.68 -22.11 -19.66
CA MET A 1 -2.43 -20.68 -19.37
C MET A 1 -3.79 -20.02 -19.39
N ASP A 2 -4.46 -20.08 -18.25
CA ASP A 2 -5.88 -19.72 -18.13
C ASP A 2 -6.03 -18.25 -17.78
N LEU A 3 -6.69 -17.51 -18.68
CA LEU A 3 -7.12 -16.12 -18.52
C LEU A 3 -8.24 -15.94 -17.47
N ILE A 4 -8.58 -17.00 -16.73
CA ILE A 4 -9.65 -17.00 -15.72
C ILE A 4 -9.12 -16.57 -14.33
N ALA A 5 -7.80 -16.58 -14.11
CA ALA A 5 -7.20 -16.08 -12.85
C ALA A 5 -7.15 -14.54 -12.74
N TYR A 6 -7.43 -13.81 -13.82
CA TYR A 6 -7.51 -12.34 -13.82
C TYR A 6 -8.94 -11.82 -13.53
N GLY A 7 -9.86 -12.72 -13.15
CA GLY A 7 -11.31 -12.47 -13.09
C GLY A 7 -11.92 -12.38 -11.69
N VAL A 8 -11.13 -12.33 -10.60
CA VAL A 8 -11.65 -12.23 -9.22
C VAL A 8 -11.11 -11.02 -8.44
N HIS A 9 -10.33 -10.12 -9.06
CA HIS A 9 -9.74 -8.96 -8.35
C HIS A 9 -10.16 -7.61 -8.92
N ARG A 10 -11.45 -7.46 -9.26
CA ARG A 10 -12.03 -6.16 -9.67
C ARG A 10 -13.42 -5.92 -9.09
N SER A 11 -13.74 -6.56 -7.96
CA SER A 11 -15.05 -6.42 -7.30
C SER A 11 -15.10 -5.28 -6.27
N TRP A 12 -13.98 -4.60 -5.99
CA TRP A 12 -13.88 -3.65 -4.88
C TRP A 12 -14.17 -2.18 -5.24
N ILE A 13 -14.43 -1.87 -6.51
CA ILE A 13 -14.76 -0.50 -6.97
C ILE A 13 -16.15 -0.06 -6.46
N LEU A 14 -16.95 -0.96 -5.87
CA LEU A 14 -18.36 -0.71 -5.48
C LEU A 14 -18.69 -0.78 -3.98
N PHE A 15 -17.71 -0.77 -3.06
CA PHE A 15 -17.98 -0.73 -1.60
C PHE A 15 -17.34 0.49 -0.88
N PRO A 16 -18.08 1.57 -0.59
CA PRO A 16 -17.71 2.60 0.40
C PRO A 16 -18.36 2.32 1.78
N PRO A 17 -17.92 2.93 2.91
CA PRO A 17 -16.84 3.89 3.09
C PRO A 17 -15.62 3.29 3.81
N PHE A 18 -14.42 3.78 3.49
CA PHE A 18 -13.22 3.48 4.28
C PHE A 18 -13.47 3.81 5.74
N SER A 19 -12.98 2.96 6.65
CA SER A 19 -12.73 3.47 8.00
C SER A 19 -11.80 4.68 7.85
N SER A 20 -12.05 5.75 8.59
CA SER A 20 -11.18 6.95 8.60
C SER A 20 -9.71 6.56 8.84
N ARG A 21 -9.51 5.41 9.49
CA ARG A 21 -8.22 4.80 9.76
C ARG A 21 -7.52 4.26 8.53
N LEU A 22 -8.22 3.53 7.65
CA LEU A 22 -7.62 2.97 6.43
C LEU A 22 -7.16 4.07 5.48
N TRP A 23 -7.98 5.12 5.32
CA TRP A 23 -7.59 6.31 4.56
C TRP A 23 -6.37 7.02 5.15
N SER A 24 -6.31 7.15 6.48
CA SER A 24 -5.15 7.75 7.16
C SER A 24 -3.86 6.97 6.90
N VAL A 25 -3.92 5.63 6.90
CA VAL A 25 -2.77 4.78 6.60
C VAL A 25 -2.32 4.97 5.15
N VAL A 26 -3.24 5.02 4.17
CA VAL A 26 -2.90 5.24 2.75
C VAL A 26 -2.21 6.58 2.55
N VAL A 27 -2.81 7.66 3.04
CA VAL A 27 -2.31 9.03 2.80
C VAL A 27 -0.97 9.25 3.49
N ALA A 28 -0.84 8.80 4.75
CA ALA A 28 0.36 9.06 5.53
C ALA A 28 1.55 8.20 5.08
N SER A 29 1.32 6.95 4.68
CA SER A 29 2.36 6.11 4.10
C SER A 29 2.82 6.64 2.73
N ALA A 30 1.90 7.14 1.89
CA ALA A 30 2.26 7.79 0.63
C ALA A 30 3.09 9.06 0.85
N ALA A 31 2.72 9.88 1.85
CA ALA A 31 3.50 11.07 2.19
C ALA A 31 4.93 10.71 2.67
N ALA A 32 5.09 9.64 3.43
CA ALA A 32 6.40 9.16 3.86
C ALA A 32 7.26 8.64 2.69
N LEU A 33 6.67 7.92 1.73
CA LEU A 33 7.33 7.52 0.48
C LEU A 33 7.83 8.74 -0.32
N ARG A 34 6.98 9.76 -0.46
CA ARG A 34 7.34 11.02 -1.15
C ARG A 34 8.46 11.76 -0.45
N ALA A 35 8.43 11.79 0.89
CA ALA A 35 9.46 12.41 1.71
C ALA A 35 10.76 11.59 1.80
N ASN A 36 10.78 10.36 1.25
CA ASN A 36 11.86 9.40 1.43
C ASN A 36 12.20 9.16 2.91
N ASP A 37 11.17 9.06 3.76
CA ASP A 37 11.29 8.78 5.19
C ASP A 37 10.91 7.32 5.49
N PRO A 38 11.88 6.39 5.49
CA PRO A 38 11.60 4.97 5.67
C PRO A 38 11.11 4.65 7.09
N ASP A 39 11.49 5.43 8.10
CA ASP A 39 11.12 5.17 9.49
C ASP A 39 9.68 5.59 9.76
N LEU A 40 9.25 6.71 9.17
CA LEU A 40 7.85 7.13 9.20
C LEU A 40 6.97 6.15 8.42
N PHE A 41 7.44 5.69 7.25
CA PHE A 41 6.72 4.70 6.45
C PHE A 41 6.52 3.38 7.22
N LYS A 42 7.60 2.83 7.82
CA LYS A 42 7.53 1.62 8.65
C LYS A 42 6.57 1.77 9.83
N ARG A 43 6.57 2.93 10.50
CA ARG A 43 5.63 3.21 11.60
C ARG A 43 4.18 3.15 11.15
N TRP A 44 3.87 3.72 9.98
CA TRP A 44 2.51 3.65 9.42
C TRP A 44 2.12 2.24 8.99
N LEU A 45 3.05 1.46 8.45
CA LEU A 45 2.80 0.05 8.13
C LEU A 45 2.52 -0.77 9.38
N ILE A 46 3.32 -0.63 10.45
CA ILE A 46 3.11 -1.34 11.71
C ILE A 46 1.74 -0.99 12.30
N ALA A 47 1.38 0.29 12.33
CA ALA A 47 0.06 0.73 12.80
C ALA A 47 -1.06 0.16 11.91
N GLY A 48 -0.90 0.19 10.59
CA GLY A 48 -1.85 -0.40 9.65
C GLY A 48 -2.03 -1.90 9.86
N VAL A 49 -0.96 -2.65 10.10
CA VAL A 49 -1.01 -4.10 10.34
C VAL A 49 -1.71 -4.41 11.67
N GLN A 50 -1.47 -3.61 12.70
CA GLN A 50 -2.14 -3.76 13.99
C GLN A 50 -3.66 -3.52 13.89
N ASP A 51 -4.08 -2.54 13.09
CA ASP A 51 -5.47 -2.13 13.00
C ASP A 51 -6.29 -2.92 11.97
N LEU A 52 -5.66 -3.31 10.85
CA LEU A 52 -6.33 -3.87 9.67
C LEU A 52 -5.91 -5.31 9.37
N GLY A 53 -4.79 -5.75 9.95
CA GLY A 53 -4.16 -7.02 9.63
C GLY A 53 -3.18 -6.92 8.46
N LYS A 54 -2.21 -7.84 8.45
CA LYS A 54 -1.17 -7.92 7.41
C LYS A 54 -1.71 -8.07 5.98
N PRO A 55 -2.69 -8.95 5.69
CA PRO A 55 -3.18 -9.12 4.32
C PRO A 55 -3.78 -7.84 3.73
N ALA A 56 -4.56 -7.10 4.53
CA ALA A 56 -5.18 -5.84 4.10
C ALA A 56 -4.13 -4.75 3.81
N VAL A 57 -3.03 -4.70 4.57
CA VAL A 57 -1.93 -3.76 4.32
C VAL A 57 -1.13 -4.14 3.09
N GLU A 58 -0.91 -5.43 2.83
CA GLU A 58 -0.24 -5.90 1.61
C GLU A 58 -1.05 -5.57 0.36
N GLU A 59 -2.37 -5.82 0.37
CA GLU A 59 -3.28 -5.43 -0.72
C GLU A 59 -3.32 -3.90 -0.91
N LEU A 60 -3.33 -3.13 0.18
CA LEU A 60 -3.29 -1.67 0.13
C LEU A 60 -1.98 -1.16 -0.50
N LEU A 61 -0.84 -1.77 -0.18
CA LEU A 61 0.44 -1.39 -0.78
C LEU A 61 0.49 -1.70 -2.29
N TRP A 62 0.00 -2.86 -2.70
CA TRP A 62 0.15 -3.31 -4.08
C TRP A 62 -0.98 -2.84 -5.00
N ASP A 63 -2.23 -2.93 -4.57
CA ASP A 63 -3.38 -2.60 -5.41
C ASP A 63 -3.76 -1.12 -5.34
N TRP A 64 -3.41 -0.43 -4.25
CA TRP A 64 -3.85 0.95 -4.01
C TRP A 64 -2.73 1.95 -4.15
N HIS A 65 -1.53 1.66 -3.67
CA HIS A 65 -0.40 2.59 -3.80
C HIS A 65 0.20 2.58 -5.20
N ALA A 66 0.48 1.41 -5.77
CA ALA A 66 1.17 1.28 -7.06
C ALA A 66 0.56 2.14 -8.21
N PRO A 67 -0.77 2.33 -8.33
CA PRO A 67 -1.36 3.19 -9.36
C PRO A 67 -1.12 4.69 -9.18
N PHE A 68 -0.84 5.17 -7.96
CA PHE A 68 -0.69 6.60 -7.65
C PHE A 68 0.77 7.04 -7.41
N LEU A 69 1.72 6.11 -7.44
CA LEU A 69 3.14 6.38 -7.27
C LEU A 69 3.80 6.59 -8.63
N SER A 70 4.69 7.58 -8.70
CA SER A 70 5.66 7.71 -9.79
C SER A 70 6.62 6.52 -9.79
N GLU A 71 7.30 6.28 -10.90
CA GLU A 71 8.28 5.19 -11.04
C GLU A 71 9.33 5.21 -9.91
N ALA A 72 9.88 6.38 -9.60
CA ALA A 72 10.85 6.55 -8.51
C ALA A 72 10.28 6.26 -7.10
N GLU A 73 8.99 6.53 -6.88
CA GLU A 73 8.33 6.22 -5.61
C GLU A 73 7.97 4.73 -5.51
N ASN A 74 7.66 4.10 -6.65
CA ASN A 74 7.42 2.67 -6.76
C ASN A 74 8.72 1.88 -6.53
N ASP A 75 9.83 2.32 -7.11
CA ASP A 75 11.15 1.75 -6.87
C ASP A 75 11.54 1.81 -5.39
N ARG A 76 11.24 2.93 -4.71
CA ARG A 76 11.46 3.05 -3.25
C ARG A 76 10.55 2.10 -2.46
N LEU A 77 9.28 1.98 -2.85
CA LEU A 77 8.36 1.03 -2.24
C LEU A 77 8.87 -0.42 -2.37
N ILE A 78 9.34 -0.81 -3.55
CA ILE A 78 9.94 -2.12 -3.82
C ILE A 78 11.22 -2.31 -3.01
N ALA A 79 12.12 -1.32 -3.02
CA ALA A 79 13.36 -1.37 -2.26
C ALA A 79 13.06 -1.60 -0.78
N TRP A 80 12.13 -0.85 -0.20
CA TRP A 80 11.72 -0.98 1.20
C TRP A 80 11.04 -2.32 1.48
N HIS A 81 10.21 -2.85 0.56
CA HIS A 81 9.63 -4.19 0.68
C HIS A 81 10.72 -5.29 0.74
N LEU A 82 11.79 -5.12 -0.03
CA LEU A 82 12.93 -6.03 -0.08
C LEU A 82 13.95 -5.79 1.05
N GLY A 83 13.72 -4.82 1.93
CA GLY A 83 14.64 -4.46 3.01
C GLY A 83 15.89 -3.71 2.53
N VAL A 84 15.87 -3.18 1.31
CA VAL A 84 16.91 -2.37 0.70
C VAL A 84 16.56 -0.89 0.93
N SER A 85 17.48 -0.12 1.49
CA SER A 85 17.31 1.35 1.58
C SER A 85 17.98 1.97 0.36
N LEU A 86 17.23 2.74 -0.44
CA LEU A 86 17.76 3.53 -1.55
C LEU A 86 18.22 4.92 -1.07
#